data_AF-A0A2V2EBF4-F1
#
_entry.id   AF-A0A2V2EBF4-F1
#
_cell.length_a   1.000
_cell.length_b   1.000
_cell.length_c   1.000
_cell.angle_alpha   90.00
_cell.angle_beta   90.00
_cell.angle_gamma   90.00
#
_symmetry.space_group_name_H-M   'P 1'
#
loop_
_entity.id
_entity.type
_entity.pdbx_description
1 polymer ?
#
loop_
_entity_poly.entity_id
_entity_poly.type
_entity_poly.pdbx_seq_one_letter_code
_entity_poly.pdbx_strand_id
1 'polypeptide(L)' 'MYRKFMIFLEAWKNSVHRKPLILQGARQVGKTYSILEFGRTHYENVAYFNFETNPKLNETFEENISPDYLIP' A
#
# COMPACT_ATOMS: atom_id res chain seq x y z
N MET A 1 -9.34 15.71 -10.01
CA MET A 1 -8.70 15.35 -8.72
C MET A 1 -7.80 14.12 -8.88
N TYR A 2 -8.33 13.01 -9.40
CA TYR A 2 -7.62 11.75 -9.69
C TYR A 2 -6.27 11.92 -10.42
N ARG A 3 -6.28 12.69 -11.51
CA ARG A 3 -5.09 12.95 -12.33
C ARG A 3 -3.93 13.60 -11.56
N LYS A 4 -4.20 14.50 -10.60
CA LYS A 4 -3.16 15.15 -9.80
C LYS A 4 -2.50 14.18 -8.83
N PHE A 5 -3.29 13.28 -8.23
CA PHE A 5 -2.78 12.29 -7.29
C PHE A 5 -1.94 11.22 -8.00
N MET A 6 -2.35 10.76 -9.19
CA MET A 6 -1.55 9.82 -9.98
C MET A 6 -0.20 10.41 -10.40
N ILE A 7 -0.17 11.67 -10.86
CA ILE A 7 1.10 12.36 -11.18
C ILE A 7 2.01 12.41 -9.94
N PHE A 8 1.45 12.66 -8.76
CA PHE A 8 2.22 12.62 -7.51
C PHE A 8 2.78 11.23 -7.22
N LEU A 9 1.99 10.16 -7.39
CA LEU A 9 2.44 8.78 -7.18
C LEU A 9 3.52 8.36 -8.18
N GLU A 10 3.42 8.79 -9.44
CA GLU A 10 4.47 8.57 -10.45
C GLU A 10 5.78 9.28 -10.05
N ALA A 11 5.71 10.55 -9.64
CA ALA A 11 6.86 11.29 -9.16
C ALA A 11 7.49 10.62 -7.92
N TRP A 12 6.66 10.14 -7.00
CA TRP A 12 7.10 9.37 -5.84
C TRP A 12 7.81 8.07 -6.24
N LYS A 13 7.24 7.27 -7.16
CA LYS A 13 7.83 6.03 -7.65
C LYS A 13 9.22 6.26 -8.25
N ASN A 14 9.37 7.34 -9.02
CA ASN A 14 10.61 7.67 -9.72
C ASN A 14 11.69 8.30 -8.81
N SER A 15 11.36 8.62 -7.55
CA SER A 15 12.32 9.16 -6.60
C SER A 15 13.27 8.08 -6.08
N VAL A 16 14.57 8.34 -6.18
CA VAL A 16 15.63 7.49 -5.60
C VAL A 16 15.50 7.41 -4.06
N HIS A 17 14.98 8.47 -3.44
CA HIS A 17 14.80 8.57 -1.99
C HIS A 17 13.33 8.44 -1.57
N ARG A 18 12.54 7.64 -2.30
CA ARG A 18 11.12 7.45 -2.01
C ARG A 18 10.92 6.97 -0.56
N LYS A 19 10.10 7.69 0.20
CA LYS A 19 9.72 7.33 1.57
C LYS A 19 8.34 6.64 1.57
N PRO A 20 8.04 5.80 2.57
CA PRO A 20 6.68 5.29 2.75
C PRO A 20 5.65 6.43 2.76
N LEU A 21 4.51 6.23 2.08
CA LEU A 21 3.44 7.22 1.99
C LEU A 21 2.33 6.90 2.99
N ILE A 22 1.86 7.93 3.70
CA ILE A 22 0.65 7.86 4.52
C ILE A 22 -0.43 8.67 3.80
N LEU A 23 -1.52 8.01 3.42
CA LEU A 23 -2.61 8.65 2.69
C LEU A 23 -3.80 8.93 3.62
N GLN A 24 -3.99 10.20 3.97
CA GLN A 24 -5.07 10.65 4.86
C GLN A 24 -6.17 11.39 4.09
N GLY A 25 -7.39 11.37 4.61
CA GLY A 25 -8.51 12.16 4.07
C GLY A 25 -9.88 11.57 4.45
N ALA A 26 -10.96 12.19 3.98
CA ALA A 26 -12.33 11.77 4.26
C ALA A 26 -12.63 10.32 3.79
N ARG A 27 -13.51 9.61 4.51
CA ARG A 27 -13.96 8.26 4.11
C ARG A 27 -14.62 8.32 2.72
N GLN A 28 -14.53 7.22 1.96
CA GLN A 28 -15.19 7.05 0.65
C GLN A 28 -14.75 7.96 -0.51
N VAL A 29 -13.63 8.68 -0.40
CA VAL A 29 -13.11 9.54 -1.49
C VAL A 29 -12.27 8.80 -2.55
N GLY A 30 -12.28 7.47 -2.56
CA GLY A 30 -11.56 6.67 -3.57
C GLY A 30 -10.05 6.49 -3.32
N LYS A 31 -9.57 6.71 -2.09
CA LYS A 31 -8.15 6.53 -1.71
C LYS A 31 -7.62 5.13 -2.00
N THR A 32 -8.31 4.10 -1.47
CA THR A 32 -7.93 2.69 -1.64
C THR A 32 -7.88 2.30 -3.11
N TYR A 33 -8.91 2.69 -3.87
CA TYR A 33 -8.98 2.44 -5.31
C TYR A 33 -7.79 3.06 -6.05
N SER A 34 -7.42 4.31 -5.73
CA SER A 34 -6.30 5.00 -6.39
C SER A 34 -4.95 4.31 -6.15
N ILE A 35 -4.67 3.86 -4.92
CA ILE A 35 -3.43 3.15 -4.61
C ILE A 35 -3.39 1.78 -5.28
N LEU A 36 -4.50 1.04 -5.27
CA LEU A 36 -4.57 -0.30 -5.88
C LEU A 36 -4.45 -0.23 -7.39
N GLU A 37 -5.11 0.72 -8.04
CA GLU A 37 -5.00 0.93 -9.48
C GLU A 37 -3.57 1.31 -9.87
N PHE A 38 -2.94 2.23 -9.13
CA PHE A 38 -1.53 2.58 -9.33
C PHE A 38 -0.60 1.37 -9.16
N GLY A 39 -0.86 0.53 -8.14
CA GLY A 39 -0.14 -0.72 -7.95
C GLY A 39 -0.23 -1.61 -9.20
N ARG A 40 -1.45 -1.87 -9.67
CA ARG A 40 -1.73 -2.75 -10.81
C ARG A 40 -1.12 -2.27 -12.12
N THR A 41 -1.06 -0.97 -12.36
CA THR A 41 -0.58 -0.41 -13.64
C THR A 41 0.94 -0.18 -13.66
N HIS A 42 1.59 -0.06 -12.50
CA HIS A 42 3.01 0.32 -12.41
C HIS A 42 3.93 -0.74 -11.80
N TYR A 43 3.39 -1.83 -11.25
CA TYR A 43 4.14 -2.95 -10.67
C TYR A 43 3.59 -4.28 -11.16
N GLU A 44 4.50 -5.24 -11.40
CA GLU A 44 4.13 -6.61 -11.79
C GLU A 44 3.40 -7.35 -10.65
N ASN A 45 3.83 -7.12 -9.41
CA ASN A 45 3.29 -7.77 -8.22
C ASN A 45 2.91 -6.73 -7.16
N VAL A 46 1.73 -6.90 -6.56
CA VAL A 46 1.20 -6.01 -5.51
C VAL A 46 0.65 -6.86 -4.37
N ALA A 47 1.18 -6.63 -3.17
CA ALA A 47 0.62 -7.20 -1.94
C ALA A 47 -0.30 -6.17 -1.27
N TYR A 48 -1.55 -6.55 -1.02
CA TYR A 48 -2.53 -5.70 -0.34
C TYR A 48 -3.00 -6.37 0.96
N PHE A 49 -2.90 -5.64 2.06
CA PHE A 49 -3.29 -6.11 3.38
C PHE A 49 -4.40 -5.21 3.93
N ASN A 50 -5.51 -5.81 4.34
CA ASN A 50 -6.60 -5.12 5.01
C ASN A 50 -6.82 -5.70 6.40
N PHE A 51 -6.31 -5.00 7.41
CA PHE A 51 -6.37 -5.39 8.81
C PHE A 51 -7.77 -5.26 9.43
N GLU A 52 -8.68 -4.49 8.82
CA GLU A 52 -10.07 -4.38 9.31
C GLU A 52 -10.91 -5.62 8.97
N THR A 53 -10.68 -6.20 7.78
CA THR A 53 -11.51 -7.31 7.28
C THR A 53 -10.92 -8.69 7.50
N ASN A 54 -9.67 -8.77 7.95
CA ASN A 54 -8.98 -10.04 8.15
C ASN A 54 -8.31 -10.09 9.54
N PRO A 55 -9.02 -10.54 10.58
CA PRO A 55 -8.49 -10.59 11.94
C PRO A 55 -7.21 -11.44 12.07
N LYS A 56 -7.11 -12.53 11.30
CA LYS A 56 -5.94 -13.43 11.27
C LYS A 56 -4.67 -12.76 10.76
N LEU A 57 -4.81 -11.68 9.96
CA LEU A 57 -3.66 -10.89 9.54
C LEU A 57 -3.00 -10.22 10.73
N ASN A 58 -3.76 -9.81 11.76
CA ASN A 58 -3.18 -9.21 12.97
C ASN A 58 -2.34 -10.23 13.74
N GLU A 59 -2.86 -11.45 13.91
CA GLU A 59 -2.19 -12.56 14.59
C GLU A 59 -0.81 -12.87 13.95
N THR A 60 -0.70 -12.71 12.63
CA THR A 60 0.56 -12.94 11.89
C THR A 60 1.70 -12.02 12.33
N PHE A 61 1.40 -10.86 12.92
CA PHE A 61 2.40 -9.87 13.37
C PHE A 61 2.57 -9.84 14.90
N GLU A 62 1.90 -10.71 15.66
CA GLU A 62 1.99 -10.72 17.13
C GLU A 62 3.25 -11.44 17.66
N GLU A 63 3.71 -12.49 16.99
CA GLU A 63 4.74 -13.38 17.57
C GLU A 63 6.17 -12.85 17.42
N ASN A 64 6.54 -12.30 16.25
CA ASN A 64 7.91 -11.84 16.00
C ASN A 64 7.97 -10.84 14.83
N ILE A 65 8.75 -9.77 14.99
CA ILE A 65 9.01 -8.77 13.93
C ILE A 65 9.96 -9.34 12.85
N SER A 66 10.69 -10.42 13.15
CA SER A 66 11.64 -11.01 12.21
C SER A 66 10.92 -11.72 11.06
N PRO A 67 11.18 -11.37 9.79
CA PRO A 67 10.48 -11.95 8.64
C PRO A 67 10.93 -13.38 8.30
N ASP A 68 11.86 -13.98 9.05
CA ASP A 68 12.49 -15.27 8.73
C ASP A 68 11.48 -16.43 8.60
N TYR A 69 10.32 -16.32 9.25
CA TYR A 69 9.26 -17.35 9.17
C TYR A 69 8.34 -17.19 7.93
N LEU A 70 8.45 -16.08 7.20
CA LEU A 70 7.60 -15.78 6.03
C LEU A 70 8.15 -16.37 4.72
N ILE A 71 9.41 -16.80 4.69
CA ILE A 71 10.09 -17.33 3.50
C ILE A 71 10.68 -18.70 3.87
N PRO A 72 10.31 -19.79 3.17
CA PRO A 72 10.84 -21.13 3.44
C PRO A 72 12.33 -21.28 3.10
#